data_AF-A0A9E0HFN4-F1
#
_entry.id   AF-A0A9E0HFN4-F1
#
_cell.length_a   1.000
_cell.length_b   1.000
_cell.length_c   1.000
_cell.angle_alpha   90.00
_cell.angle_beta   90.00
_cell.angle_gamma   90.00
#
_symmetry.space_group_name_H-M   'P 1'
#
loop_
_entity.id
_entity.type
_entity.pdbx_description
1 polymer ?
#
loop_
_entity_poly.entity_id
_entity_poly.type
_entity_poly.pdbx_seq_one_letter_code
_entity_poly.pdbx_strand_id
1 'polypeptide(L)'
;MQDARLAIPADNVMPQFTRWYRWADRREIPDGVSTDRVLAYGGVYLLAHFPRDLPAGPADHRAPAVFYVGEGSRLGRRWDQFARSGFRGLPGHSGGHTYRAWTAGAPGLRETLCVAALPIWFADEGDTDAPLSRARRFRLYLEQRILWDLVANPRGRGATLLNRK
;
A
#
# COMPACT_ATOMS: atom_id res chain seq x y z
N MET A 1 6.04 -8.53 36.54
CA MET A 1 5.85 -7.67 35.36
C MET A 1 5.53 -8.61 34.20
N GLN A 2 4.24 -8.84 33.94
CA GLN A 2 3.79 -9.79 32.91
C GLN A 2 4.11 -9.20 31.54
N ASP A 3 4.92 -9.94 30.80
CA ASP A 3 5.25 -9.70 29.40
C ASP A 3 3.97 -9.90 28.61
N ALA A 4 3.29 -8.80 28.28
CA ALA A 4 2.11 -8.80 27.43
C ALA A 4 2.56 -9.16 26.02
N ARG A 5 2.77 -10.45 25.78
CA ARG A 5 2.80 -11.01 24.42
C ARG A 5 1.46 -10.67 23.80
N LEU A 6 1.41 -9.56 23.07
CA LEU A 6 0.36 -9.23 22.13
C LEU A 6 0.01 -10.52 21.41
N ALA A 7 -1.20 -11.01 21.61
CA ALA A 7 -1.69 -12.21 20.95
C ALA A 7 -1.49 -11.96 19.45
N ILE A 8 -0.51 -12.66 18.86
CA ILE A 8 -0.23 -12.53 17.43
C ILE A 8 -1.52 -12.97 16.75
N PRO A 9 -2.20 -12.09 15.99
CA PRO A 9 -3.42 -12.49 15.31
C PRO A 9 -3.09 -13.70 14.44
N ALA A 10 -4.00 -14.67 14.35
CA ALA A 10 -3.86 -15.83 13.46
C ALA A 10 -3.36 -15.38 12.07
N ASP A 11 -2.59 -16.24 11.39
CA ASP A 11 -2.11 -16.02 10.02
C ASP A 11 -3.17 -15.30 9.21
N ASN A 12 -2.84 -14.12 8.70
CA ASN A 12 -3.81 -13.33 7.98
C ASN A 12 -3.23 -12.85 6.66
N VAL A 13 -3.89 -13.32 5.62
CA VAL A 13 -3.91 -12.69 4.32
C VAL A 13 -5.35 -12.24 4.16
N MET A 14 -5.59 -10.94 4.23
CA MET A 14 -6.92 -10.43 3.93
C MET A 14 -7.33 -10.90 2.52
N PRO A 15 -8.57 -11.35 2.31
CA PRO A 15 -9.00 -11.87 1.00
C PRO A 15 -9.12 -10.77 -0.06
N GLN A 16 -9.15 -9.50 0.37
CA GLN A 16 -9.35 -8.32 -0.46
C GLN A 16 -8.64 -7.12 0.14
N PHE A 17 -8.33 -6.13 -0.69
CA PHE A 17 -7.84 -4.84 -0.19
C PHE A 17 -8.87 -4.21 0.74
N THR A 18 -8.41 -3.38 1.66
CA THR A 18 -9.28 -2.43 2.37
C THR A 18 -10.05 -1.58 1.35
N ARG A 19 -11.11 -0.92 1.80
CA ARG A 19 -11.66 0.21 1.04
C ARG A 19 -10.60 1.29 0.82
N TRP A 20 -10.89 2.24 -0.07
CA TRP A 20 -10.07 3.43 -0.23
C TRP A 20 -10.16 4.34 1.00
N TYR A 21 -9.02 4.86 1.42
CA TYR A 21 -8.91 5.91 2.43
C TYR A 21 -8.17 7.11 1.87
N ARG A 22 -8.52 8.31 2.32
CA ARG A 22 -7.69 9.49 2.03
C ARG A 22 -6.31 9.28 2.63
N TRP A 23 -5.29 9.79 1.95
CA TRP A 23 -3.92 9.68 2.44
C TRP A 23 -3.73 10.30 3.84
N ALA A 24 -4.48 11.35 4.15
CA ALA A 24 -4.49 11.97 5.47
C ALA A 24 -4.85 10.96 6.57
N ASP A 25 -5.78 10.05 6.29
CA ASP A 25 -6.35 9.07 7.23
C ASP A 25 -5.58 7.74 7.25
N ARG A 26 -4.48 7.62 6.49
CA ARG A 26 -3.75 6.34 6.32
C ARG A 26 -3.31 5.69 7.64
N ARG A 27 -3.15 6.47 8.71
CA ARG A 27 -2.74 5.97 10.04
C ARG A 27 -3.89 5.33 10.82
N GLU A 28 -5.12 5.60 10.41
CA GLU A 28 -6.34 5.12 11.09
C GLU A 28 -6.99 3.94 10.37
N ILE A 29 -6.36 3.41 9.33
CA ILE A 29 -6.93 2.30 8.57
C ILE A 29 -6.97 1.04 9.46
N PRO A 30 -8.18 0.49 9.73
CA PRO A 30 -8.34 -0.71 10.53
C PRO A 30 -7.83 -1.93 9.76
N ASP A 31 -7.27 -2.91 10.47
CA ASP A 31 -6.83 -4.18 9.89
C ASP A 31 -7.98 -5.17 9.61
N GLY A 32 -9.18 -4.86 10.09
CA GLY A 32 -10.40 -5.65 9.91
C GLY A 32 -10.47 -6.92 10.77
N VAL A 33 -9.49 -7.17 11.64
CA VAL A 33 -9.42 -8.41 12.44
C VAL A 33 -9.14 -8.14 13.92
N SER A 34 -8.32 -7.14 14.24
CA SER A 34 -7.92 -6.84 15.62
C SER A 34 -8.21 -5.38 16.00
N THR A 35 -7.69 -4.96 17.15
CA THR A 35 -7.70 -3.54 17.58
C THR A 35 -6.59 -2.71 16.95
N ASP A 36 -5.66 -3.34 16.24
CA ASP A 36 -4.51 -2.70 15.62
C ASP A 36 -4.89 -1.93 14.34
N ARG A 37 -3.87 -1.49 13.60
CA ARG A 37 -3.99 -0.75 12.34
C ARG A 37 -3.14 -1.43 11.29
N VAL A 38 -3.55 -1.36 10.03
CA VAL A 38 -2.81 -1.97 8.89
C VAL A 38 -1.34 -1.54 8.83
N LEU A 39 -1.02 -0.34 9.32
CA LEU A 39 0.33 0.23 9.30
C LEU A 39 1.35 -0.59 10.11
N ALA A 40 0.89 -1.39 11.08
CA ALA A 40 1.71 -2.24 11.92
C ALA A 40 2.24 -3.47 11.18
N TYR A 41 1.56 -3.87 10.10
CA TYR A 41 1.83 -5.09 9.36
C TYR A 41 2.61 -4.83 8.08
N GLY A 42 3.20 -5.91 7.55
CA GLY A 42 3.61 -5.94 6.16
C GLY A 42 2.42 -6.07 5.23
N GLY A 43 2.60 -5.76 3.96
CA GLY A 43 1.54 -5.94 2.99
C GLY A 43 1.86 -5.39 1.62
N VAL A 44 0.84 -5.44 0.76
CA VAL A 44 0.80 -4.72 -0.52
C VAL A 44 -0.14 -3.53 -0.36
N TYR A 45 0.12 -2.43 -1.05
CA TYR A 45 -0.74 -1.26 -1.05
C TYR A 45 -0.87 -0.66 -2.45
N LEU A 46 -1.98 0.04 -2.66
CA LEU A 46 -2.31 0.74 -3.89
C LEU A 46 -2.34 2.23 -3.61
N LEU A 47 -1.87 3.05 -4.56
CA LEU A 47 -2.12 4.49 -4.56
C LEU A 47 -2.93 4.89 -5.79
N ALA A 48 -3.88 5.78 -5.56
CA ALA A 48 -4.78 6.30 -6.57
C ALA A 48 -5.14 7.77 -6.28
N HIS A 49 -5.63 8.47 -7.31
CA HIS A 49 -6.21 9.80 -7.16
C HIS A 49 -7.72 9.77 -7.38
N PHE A 50 -8.47 10.18 -6.35
CA PHE A 50 -9.93 10.35 -6.45
C PHE A 50 -10.29 11.80 -6.13
N PRO A 51 -10.64 12.63 -7.13
CA PRO A 51 -10.91 14.05 -6.91
C PRO A 51 -12.18 14.33 -6.12
N ARG A 52 -13.13 13.39 -6.14
CA ARG A 52 -14.44 13.49 -5.46
C ARG A 52 -14.64 12.25 -4.59
N ASP A 53 -15.83 11.67 -4.64
CA ASP A 53 -16.23 10.53 -3.82
C ASP A 53 -15.29 9.34 -3.99
N LEU A 54 -15.05 8.67 -2.87
CA LEU A 54 -14.28 7.43 -2.86
C LEU A 54 -15.19 6.29 -3.33
N PRO A 55 -14.70 5.38 -4.19
CA PRO A 55 -15.45 4.17 -4.52
C PRO A 55 -15.84 3.41 -3.26
N ALA A 56 -17.10 2.96 -3.21
CA ALA A 56 -17.60 2.15 -2.11
C ALA A 56 -17.00 0.74 -2.13
N GLY A 57 -16.88 0.13 -0.94
CA GLY A 57 -16.41 -1.24 -0.80
C GLY A 57 -14.89 -1.40 -0.91
N PRO A 58 -14.42 -2.66 -1.01
CA PRO A 58 -13.01 -3.01 -1.16
C PRO A 58 -12.37 -2.34 -2.38
N ALA A 59 -11.11 -1.93 -2.27
CA ALA A 59 -10.40 -1.35 -3.40
C ALA A 59 -10.14 -2.38 -4.50
N ASP A 60 -10.51 -2.03 -5.73
CA ASP A 60 -10.15 -2.77 -6.93
C ASP A 60 -8.79 -2.29 -7.45
N HIS A 61 -7.81 -3.19 -7.54
CA HIS A 61 -6.49 -2.86 -8.09
C HIS A 61 -6.53 -2.50 -9.57
N ARG A 62 -7.60 -2.87 -10.30
CA ARG A 62 -7.83 -2.52 -11.70
C ARG A 62 -8.51 -1.17 -11.89
N ALA A 63 -8.85 -0.47 -10.80
CA ALA A 63 -9.49 0.83 -10.89
C ALA A 63 -8.64 1.79 -11.75
N PRO A 64 -9.23 2.51 -12.74
CA PRO A 64 -8.50 3.37 -13.67
C PRO A 64 -7.61 4.44 -13.02
N ALA A 65 -7.92 4.82 -11.78
CA ALA A 65 -7.23 5.83 -10.98
C ALA A 65 -5.94 5.31 -10.31
N VAL A 66 -5.71 4.00 -10.27
CA VAL A 66 -4.51 3.41 -9.66
C VAL A 66 -3.29 3.78 -10.49
N PHE A 67 -2.31 4.42 -9.84
CA PHE A 67 -1.06 4.86 -10.47
C PHE A 67 0.17 4.21 -9.84
N TYR A 68 0.04 3.53 -8.69
CA TYR A 68 1.17 2.91 -8.00
C TYR A 68 0.73 1.66 -7.24
N VAL A 69 1.56 0.63 -7.27
CA VAL A 69 1.45 -0.57 -6.44
C VAL A 69 2.76 -0.69 -5.66
N GLY A 70 2.71 -0.92 -4.36
CA GLY A 70 3.93 -1.12 -3.60
C GLY A 70 3.78 -2.20 -2.54
N GLU A 71 4.90 -2.68 -2.04
CA GLU A 71 4.95 -3.58 -0.90
C GLU A 71 5.91 -3.07 0.18
N GLY A 72 5.76 -3.61 1.38
CA GLY A 72 6.75 -3.49 2.44
C GLY A 72 6.45 -4.41 3.61
N SER A 73 7.47 -4.68 4.44
CA SER A 73 7.34 -5.41 5.71
C SER A 73 6.66 -4.64 6.82
N ARG A 74 6.64 -3.32 6.72
CA ARG A 74 5.82 -2.42 7.55
C ARG A 74 5.25 -1.33 6.68
N LEU A 75 3.94 -1.40 6.42
CA LEU A 75 3.24 -0.45 5.55
C LEU A 75 3.40 0.98 6.05
N GLY A 76 3.30 1.22 7.36
CA GLY A 76 3.49 2.56 7.94
C GLY A 76 4.86 3.17 7.60
N ARG A 77 5.93 2.39 7.78
CA ARG A 77 7.30 2.82 7.43
C ARG A 77 7.42 3.11 5.94
N ARG A 78 6.85 2.25 5.08
CA ARG A 78 6.92 2.40 3.63
C ARG A 78 6.16 3.64 3.14
N TRP A 79 4.98 3.90 3.71
CA TRP A 79 4.20 5.10 3.43
C TRP A 79 4.90 6.37 3.89
N ASP A 80 5.56 6.36 5.05
CA ASP A 80 6.33 7.51 5.51
C ASP A 80 7.55 7.77 4.60
N GLN A 81 8.23 6.73 4.11
CA GLN A 81 9.27 6.87 3.09
C GLN A 81 8.73 7.49 1.80
N PHE A 82 7.59 6.98 1.31
CA PHE A 82 6.91 7.55 0.15
C PHE A 82 6.58 9.04 0.37
N ALA A 83 5.97 9.39 1.50
CA ALA A 83 5.60 10.78 1.82
C ALA A 83 6.83 11.70 1.91
N ARG A 84 7.91 11.21 2.51
CA ARG A 84 9.18 11.96 2.60
C ARG A 84 9.73 12.29 1.22
N SER A 85 9.81 11.31 0.31
CA SER A 85 10.32 11.53 -1.04
C SER A 85 9.34 12.29 -1.94
N GLY A 86 8.07 11.91 -1.91
CA GLY A 86 7.00 12.48 -2.73
C GLY A 86 6.63 13.91 -2.35
N PHE A 87 6.56 14.22 -1.05
CA PHE A 87 6.05 15.51 -0.61
C PHE A 87 7.15 16.50 -0.25
N ARG A 88 8.26 16.00 0.31
CA ARG A 88 9.36 16.82 0.81
C ARG A 88 10.63 16.74 -0.05
N GLY A 89 10.66 15.90 -1.08
CA GLY A 89 11.81 15.75 -1.97
C GLY A 89 13.03 15.09 -1.31
N LEU A 90 12.86 14.43 -0.17
CA LEU A 90 13.94 13.78 0.56
C LEU A 90 14.30 12.41 -0.06
N PRO A 91 15.54 11.93 0.05
CA PRO A 91 15.91 10.59 -0.43
C PRO A 91 15.18 9.50 0.38
N GLY A 92 14.98 8.33 -0.24
CA GLY A 92 14.55 7.10 0.46
C GLY A 92 13.43 6.29 -0.17
N HIS A 93 12.78 6.78 -1.24
CA HIS A 93 11.73 6.02 -1.94
C HIS A 93 11.63 6.39 -3.42
N SER A 94 12.04 5.48 -4.32
CA SER A 94 12.00 5.71 -5.78
C SER A 94 10.59 6.09 -6.27
N GLY A 95 9.56 5.36 -5.84
CA GLY A 95 8.17 5.68 -6.18
C GLY A 95 7.73 7.06 -5.69
N GLY A 96 8.30 7.55 -4.58
CA GLY A 96 8.00 8.90 -4.08
C GLY A 96 8.68 9.96 -4.94
N HIS A 97 9.93 9.74 -5.36
CA HIS A 97 10.60 10.63 -6.30
C HIS A 97 9.87 10.72 -7.64
N THR A 98 9.48 9.58 -8.21
CA THR A 98 8.69 9.54 -9.45
C THR A 98 7.36 10.28 -9.28
N TYR A 99 6.67 10.06 -8.16
CA TYR A 99 5.43 10.77 -7.85
C TYR A 99 5.64 12.29 -7.76
N ARG A 100 6.68 12.75 -7.06
CA ARG A 100 7.00 14.18 -6.98
C ARG A 100 7.23 14.80 -8.36
N ALA A 101 8.00 14.11 -9.21
CA ALA A 101 8.28 14.57 -10.57
C ALA A 101 7.00 14.60 -11.42
N TRP A 102 6.18 13.55 -11.34
CA TRP A 102 4.91 13.44 -12.07
C TRP A 102 3.88 14.50 -11.65
N THR A 103 3.87 14.88 -10.37
CA THR A 103 2.94 15.89 -9.82
C THR A 103 3.49 17.32 -9.86
N ALA A 104 4.69 17.54 -10.41
CA ALA A 104 5.29 18.87 -10.51
C ALA A 104 4.40 19.77 -11.40
N GLY A 105 3.77 20.77 -10.80
CA GLY A 105 2.85 21.68 -11.49
C GLY A 105 1.36 21.38 -11.33
N ALA A 106 0.98 20.36 -10.55
CA ALA A 106 -0.41 20.03 -10.22
C ALA A 106 -0.72 20.29 -8.72
N PRO A 107 -0.84 21.56 -8.29
CA PRO A 107 -1.26 21.88 -6.93
C PRO A 107 -2.67 21.32 -6.68
N GLY A 108 -2.93 20.76 -5.50
CA GLY A 108 -4.22 20.11 -5.19
C GLY A 108 -4.24 18.59 -5.41
N LEU A 109 -3.24 18.02 -6.10
CA LEU A 109 -3.24 16.59 -6.40
C LEU A 109 -3.01 15.73 -5.14
N ARG A 110 -2.27 16.24 -4.15
CA ARG A 110 -1.98 15.54 -2.89
C ARG A 110 -3.23 15.32 -2.04
N GLU A 111 -4.16 16.26 -2.09
CA GLU A 111 -5.43 16.27 -1.36
C GLU A 111 -6.36 15.17 -1.87
N THR A 112 -6.19 14.77 -3.13
CA THR A 112 -6.95 13.69 -3.77
C THR A 112 -6.27 12.32 -3.64
N LEU A 113 -5.06 12.26 -3.08
CA LEU A 113 -4.30 11.02 -2.92
C LEU A 113 -5.02 10.10 -1.95
N CYS A 114 -5.20 8.86 -2.38
CA CYS A 114 -5.84 7.81 -1.62
C CYS A 114 -4.95 6.57 -1.57
N VAL A 115 -5.15 5.77 -0.52
CA VAL A 115 -4.44 4.52 -0.30
C VAL A 115 -5.43 3.41 0.05
N ALA A 116 -5.14 2.21 -0.42
CA ALA A 116 -5.74 0.97 0.06
C ALA A 116 -4.64 -0.03 0.37
N ALA A 117 -4.88 -0.90 1.33
CA ALA A 117 -3.89 -1.85 1.84
C ALA A 117 -4.41 -3.28 1.79
N LEU A 118 -3.49 -4.22 1.61
CA LEU A 118 -3.69 -5.65 1.75
C LEU A 118 -2.64 -6.13 2.77
N PRO A 119 -2.96 -6.10 4.07
CA PRO A 119 -2.02 -6.52 5.09
C PRO A 119 -1.82 -8.04 5.03
N ILE A 120 -0.56 -8.45 5.22
CA ILE A 120 -0.06 -9.82 5.07
C ILE A 120 0.89 -10.09 6.23
N TRP A 121 0.54 -11.06 7.06
CA TRP A 121 1.42 -11.60 8.10
C TRP A 121 1.17 -13.10 8.29
N PHE A 122 2.23 -13.78 8.74
CA PHE A 122 2.19 -15.18 9.15
C PHE A 122 2.65 -15.19 10.61
N ALA A 123 1.80 -15.70 11.51
CA ALA A 123 1.98 -15.65 12.95
C ALA A 123 3.17 -16.46 13.43
N ASP A 124 3.54 -17.50 12.67
CA ASP A 124 4.72 -18.33 12.89
C ASP A 124 6.01 -17.73 12.30
N GLU A 125 5.92 -16.58 11.62
CA GLU A 125 7.07 -15.85 11.12
C GLU A 125 7.40 -14.65 12.00
N GLY A 126 8.59 -14.68 12.62
CA GLY A 126 9.15 -13.55 13.35
C GLY A 126 9.53 -12.40 12.41
N ASP A 127 10.80 -12.36 11.99
CA ASP A 127 11.25 -11.31 11.07
C ASP A 127 10.70 -11.53 9.65
N THR A 128 9.66 -10.76 9.31
CA THR A 128 9.01 -10.78 8.00
C THR A 128 9.88 -10.20 6.86
N ASP A 129 11.07 -9.68 7.14
CA ASP A 129 12.02 -9.18 6.13
C ASP A 129 13.12 -10.19 5.75
N ALA A 130 13.20 -11.33 6.43
CA ALA A 130 14.20 -12.34 6.13
C ALA A 130 14.09 -12.84 4.67
N PRO A 131 15.21 -13.13 3.95
CA PRO A 131 15.16 -13.58 2.55
C PRO A 131 14.32 -14.85 2.31
N LEU A 132 14.22 -15.71 3.33
CA LEU A 132 13.44 -16.95 3.30
C LEU A 132 12.03 -16.81 3.88
N SER A 133 11.65 -15.61 4.38
CA SER A 133 10.30 -15.37 4.90
C SER A 133 9.25 -15.59 3.82
N ARG A 134 8.21 -16.38 4.15
CA ARG A 134 7.02 -16.54 3.30
C ARG A 134 6.27 -15.23 3.20
N ALA A 135 6.19 -14.43 4.27
CA ALA A 135 5.61 -13.08 4.24
C ALA A 135 6.25 -12.24 3.14
N ARG A 136 7.59 -12.16 3.12
CA ARG A 136 8.33 -11.42 2.10
C ARG A 136 8.06 -11.95 0.69
N ARG A 137 8.21 -13.26 0.48
CA ARG A 137 8.01 -13.88 -0.84
C ARG A 137 6.60 -13.68 -1.36
N PHE A 138 5.60 -13.84 -0.49
CA PHE A 138 4.20 -13.69 -0.85
C PHE A 138 3.84 -12.24 -1.18
N ARG A 139 4.33 -11.26 -0.40
CA ARG A 139 4.17 -9.83 -0.72
C ARG A 139 4.76 -9.47 -2.09
N LEU A 140 5.99 -9.91 -2.36
CA LEU A 140 6.66 -9.68 -3.64
C LEU A 140 5.89 -10.35 -4.79
N TYR A 141 5.47 -11.60 -4.61
CA TYR A 141 4.65 -12.31 -5.61
C TYR A 141 3.36 -11.54 -5.92
N LEU A 142 2.62 -11.11 -4.89
CA LEU A 142 1.36 -10.38 -5.07
C LEU A 142 1.57 -9.01 -5.74
N GLU A 143 2.59 -8.24 -5.32
CA GLU A 143 2.95 -6.99 -5.98
C GLU A 143 3.19 -7.21 -7.48
N GLN A 144 4.04 -8.19 -7.83
CA GLN A 144 4.37 -8.48 -9.22
C GLN A 144 3.18 -9.02 -10.01
N ARG A 145 2.32 -9.85 -9.40
CA ARG A 145 1.10 -10.37 -10.04
C ARG A 145 0.10 -9.26 -10.35
N ILE A 146 -0.07 -8.29 -9.45
CA ILE A 146 -0.93 -7.11 -9.65
C ILE A 146 -0.36 -6.21 -10.73
N LEU A 147 0.95 -5.92 -10.69
CA LEU A 147 1.62 -5.14 -11.72
C LEU A 147 1.47 -5.79 -13.10
N TRP A 148 1.68 -7.11 -13.20
CA TRP A 148 1.46 -7.85 -14.43
C TRP A 148 0.02 -7.71 -14.93
N ASP A 149 -0.97 -7.90 -14.06
CA ASP A 149 -2.39 -7.77 -14.41
C ASP A 149 -2.72 -6.41 -15.02
N LEU A 150 -2.17 -5.36 -14.38
CA LEU A 150 -2.32 -3.96 -14.76
C LEU A 150 -1.59 -3.57 -16.05
N VAL A 151 -0.55 -4.31 -16.42
CA VAL A 151 0.21 -4.12 -17.67
C VAL A 151 -0.41 -4.91 -18.81
N ALA A 152 -0.77 -6.17 -18.57
CA ALA A 152 -1.38 -7.07 -19.55
C ALA A 152 -2.80 -6.63 -19.93
N ASN A 153 -3.53 -5.96 -19.03
CA ASN A 153 -4.89 -5.48 -19.27
C ASN A 153 -4.97 -3.94 -19.15
N PRO A 154 -4.41 -3.18 -20.10
CA PRO A 154 -4.36 -1.72 -20.00
C PRO A 154 -5.69 -1.03 -20.33
N ARG A 155 -6.69 -1.76 -20.82
CA ARG A 155 -7.97 -1.19 -21.29
C ARG A 155 -8.66 -0.44 -20.14
N GLY A 156 -9.06 0.80 -20.40
CA GLY A 156 -9.78 1.64 -19.45
C GLY A 156 -8.90 2.33 -18.41
N ARG A 157 -7.57 2.23 -18.46
CA ARG A 157 -6.69 2.97 -17.53
C ARG A 157 -6.65 4.46 -17.87
N GLY A 158 -6.98 5.29 -16.87
CA GLY A 158 -6.86 6.75 -16.95
C GLY A 158 -5.55 7.29 -16.37
N ALA A 159 -4.89 6.52 -15.49
CA ALA A 159 -3.65 6.93 -14.84
C ALA A 159 -2.42 6.14 -15.33
N THR A 160 -1.30 6.84 -15.47
CA THR A 160 0.03 6.25 -15.75
C THR A 160 0.52 5.47 -14.53
N LEU A 161 0.89 4.20 -14.73
CA LEU A 161 1.52 3.38 -13.69
C LEU A 161 2.99 3.78 -13.50
N LEU A 162 3.32 4.31 -12.32
CA LEU A 162 4.62 4.92 -12.04
C LEU A 162 5.75 3.93 -11.72
N ASN A 163 5.43 2.65 -11.49
CA ASN A 163 6.42 1.62 -11.16
C ASN A 163 6.33 0.39 -12.05
N ARG A 164 6.07 0.61 -13.36
CA ARG A 164 6.39 -0.40 -14.38
C ARG A 164 7.90 -0.67 -14.31
N LYS A 165 8.26 -1.89 -13.93
CA LYS A 165 9.62 -2.43 -14.06
C LYS A 165 9.73 -3.14 -15.40
#